data_AF-A0A249E1S8-F1
#
_entry.id   AF-A0A249E1S8-F1
#
_cell.length_a   1.000
_cell.length_b   1.000
_cell.length_c   1.000
_cell.angle_alpha   90.00
_cell.angle_beta   90.00
_cell.angle_gamma   90.00
#
_symmetry.space_group_name_H-M   'P 1'
#
loop_
_entity.id
_entity.type
_entity.pdbx_description
1 polymer ?
#
loop_
_entity_poly.entity_id
_entity_poly.type
_entity_poly.pdbx_seq_one_letter_code
_entity_poly.pdbx_strand_id
1 'polypeptide(L)'
;MSLIQTLIVLFIGLFVIKPDDIPMLINQIKKIKSYFSNVDSSEVEQLNFYIQKIISIEGYYDGDYNLVAIKEKYNKLIKSVINNDLNNTNE
;
A
#
# COMPACT_ATOMS: atom_id res chain seq x y z
N MET A 1 -2.66 -24.29 15.45
CA MET A 1 -3.32 -23.66 16.62
C MET A 1 -4.83 -23.78 16.45
N SER A 2 -5.55 -24.29 17.45
CA SER A 2 -7.02 -24.38 17.43
C SER A 2 -7.66 -23.05 17.85
N LEU A 3 -8.85 -22.73 17.33
CA LEU A 3 -9.65 -21.54 17.68
C LEU A 3 -9.86 -21.40 19.20
N ILE A 4 -10.10 -22.52 19.89
CA ILE A 4 -10.30 -22.57 21.35
C ILE A 4 -9.00 -22.24 22.09
N GLN A 5 -7.84 -22.72 21.61
CA GLN A 5 -6.55 -22.40 22.23
C GLN A 5 -6.23 -20.90 22.09
N THR A 6 -6.51 -20.30 20.92
CA THR A 6 -6.34 -18.86 20.71
C THR A 6 -7.20 -18.03 21.66
N LEU A 7 -8.47 -18.43 21.89
CA LEU A 7 -9.36 -17.79 22.85
C LEU A 7 -8.83 -17.88 24.28
N ILE A 8 -8.35 -19.06 24.71
CA ILE A 8 -7.80 -19.25 26.06
C ILE A 8 -6.58 -18.36 26.29
N VAL A 9 -5.66 -18.28 25.32
CA VAL A 9 -4.49 -17.41 25.41
C VAL A 9 -4.89 -15.94 25.47
N LEU A 10 -5.91 -15.53 24.70
CA LEU A 10 -6.45 -14.17 24.74
C LEU A 10 -7.01 -13.83 26.13
N PHE A 11 -7.81 -14.72 26.73
CA PHE A 11 -8.39 -14.51 28.06
C PHE A 11 -7.32 -14.45 29.16
N ILE A 12 -6.34 -15.35 29.13
CA ILE A 12 -5.22 -15.33 30.09
C ILE A 12 -4.42 -14.04 29.92
N GLY A 13 -4.15 -13.62 28.67
CA GLY A 13 -3.48 -12.35 28.38
C GLY A 13 -4.25 -11.15 28.96
N LEU A 14 -5.57 -11.11 28.79
CA LEU A 14 -6.42 -10.06 29.38
C LEU A 14 -6.44 -10.09 30.92
N PHE A 15 -6.36 -11.28 31.53
CA PHE A 15 -6.37 -11.43 32.99
C PHE A 15 -5.02 -11.06 33.64
N VAL A 16 -3.91 -11.22 32.92
CA VAL A 16 -2.56 -10.87 33.39
C VAL A 16 -2.30 -9.35 33.31
N ILE A 17 -3.06 -8.63 32.48
CA ILE A 17 -2.92 -7.17 32.34
C ILE A 17 -3.43 -6.46 33.60
N LYS A 18 -2.62 -5.54 34.13
CA LYS A 18 -3.04 -4.70 35.25
C LYS A 18 -4.07 -3.67 34.76
N PRO A 19 -5.07 -3.32 35.59
CA PRO A 19 -6.09 -2.35 35.22
C PRO A 19 -5.50 -0.98 34.85
N ASP A 20 -4.36 -0.61 35.46
CA ASP A 20 -3.68 0.66 35.20
C ASP A 20 -3.02 0.73 33.81
N ASP A 21 -2.68 -0.41 33.21
CA ASP A 21 -2.02 -0.48 31.90
C ASP A 21 -3.03 -0.38 30.73
N ILE A 22 -4.30 -0.71 30.98
CA ILE A 22 -5.41 -0.67 30.00
C ILE A 22 -5.54 0.70 29.30
N PRO A 23 -5.60 1.85 30.00
CA PRO A 23 -5.72 3.14 29.33
C PRO A 23 -4.51 3.47 28.45
N MET A 24 -3.30 3.05 28.83
CA MET A 24 -2.09 3.26 28.03
C MET A 24 -2.13 2.44 26.73
N LEU A 25 -2.53 1.17 26.83
CA LEU A 25 -2.75 0.27 25.69
C LEU A 25 -3.80 0.80 24.71
N ILE A 26 -4.94 1.27 25.21
CA ILE A 26 -5.99 1.86 24.37
C ILE A 26 -5.46 3.09 23.62
N ASN A 27 -4.68 3.95 24.27
CA ASN A 27 -4.11 5.13 23.62
C ASN A 27 -3.09 4.77 22.53
N GLN A 28 -2.30 3.72 22.73
CA GLN A 28 -1.39 3.22 21.68
C GLN A 28 -2.17 2.63 20.50
N ILE A 29 -3.21 1.83 20.76
CA ILE A 29 -4.08 1.27 19.72
C ILE A 29 -4.77 2.40 18.92
N LYS A 30 -5.21 3.47 19.57
CA LYS A 30 -5.78 4.65 18.90
C LYS A 30 -4.77 5.34 17.99
N LYS A 31 -3.52 5.51 18.44
CA LYS A 31 -2.44 6.08 17.61
C LYS A 31 -2.18 5.21 16.38
N ILE A 32 -2.08 3.89 16.56
CA ILE A 32 -1.90 2.93 15.47
C ILE A 32 -3.06 3.04 14.48
N LYS A 33 -4.30 3.05 14.96
CA LYS A 33 -5.49 3.25 14.11
C LYS A 33 -5.43 4.55 13.32
N SER A 34 -4.96 5.63 13.93
CA SER A 34 -4.78 6.93 13.26
C SER A 34 -3.75 6.87 12.13
N TYR A 35 -2.63 6.17 12.32
CA TYR A 35 -1.64 6.00 11.25
C TYR A 35 -2.22 5.24 10.05
N PHE A 36 -3.06 4.24 10.29
CA PHE A 36 -3.74 3.50 9.23
C PHE A 36 -4.89 4.28 8.58
N SER A 37 -5.60 5.14 9.31
CA SER A 37 -6.66 5.97 8.75
C SER A 37 -6.16 7.19 7.99
N ASN A 38 -4.91 7.60 8.22
CA ASN A 38 -4.27 8.72 7.54
C ASN A 38 -3.58 8.32 6.23
N VAL A 39 -3.66 7.06 5.83
CA VAL A 39 -3.32 6.67 4.46
C VAL A 39 -4.41 7.22 3.56
N ASP A 40 -4.10 8.29 2.84
CA ASP A 40 -5.03 8.94 1.92
C ASP A 40 -5.43 7.96 0.81
N SER A 41 -6.70 7.55 0.80
CA SER A 41 -7.22 6.61 -0.18
C SER A 41 -7.04 7.12 -1.61
N SER A 42 -7.04 8.44 -1.81
CA SER A 42 -6.83 9.05 -3.12
C SER A 42 -5.41 8.84 -3.65
N GLU A 43 -4.40 8.81 -2.77
CA GLU A 43 -3.02 8.52 -3.17
C GLU A 43 -2.87 7.05 -3.59
N VAL A 44 -3.45 6.13 -2.81
CA VAL A 44 -3.44 4.69 -3.11
C VAL A 44 -4.17 4.39 -4.43
N GLU A 45 -5.31 5.03 -4.67
CA GLU A 45 -6.04 4.90 -5.93
C GLU A 45 -5.21 5.40 -7.13
N GLN A 46 -4.51 6.53 -6.98
CA GLN A 46 -3.62 7.05 -8.01
C GLN A 46 -2.44 6.11 -8.29
N LEU A 47 -1.80 5.56 -7.25
CA LEU A 47 -0.75 4.55 -7.40
C LEU A 47 -1.24 3.36 -8.22
N ASN A 48 -2.38 2.78 -7.83
CA ASN A 48 -2.97 1.63 -8.52
C ASN A 48 -3.30 1.94 -9.98
N PHE A 49 -3.88 3.12 -10.25
CA PHE A 49 -4.20 3.55 -11.61
C PHE A 49 -2.96 3.55 -12.51
N TYR A 50 -1.87 4.17 -12.08
CA TYR A 50 -0.66 4.24 -12.90
C TYR A 50 0.04 2.89 -13.04
N ILE A 51 0.09 2.07 -11.98
CA ILE A 51 0.67 0.71 -12.07
C ILE A 51 -0.07 -0.12 -13.11
N GLN A 52 -1.42 -0.09 -13.12
CA GLN A 52 -2.20 -0.80 -14.14
C GLN A 52 -1.88 -0.32 -15.55
N LYS A 53 -1.74 1.00 -15.74
CA LYS A 53 -1.32 1.56 -17.02
C LYS A 53 0.07 1.08 -17.44
N ILE A 54 1.03 1.03 -16.52
CA ILE A 54 2.38 0.53 -16.83
C ILE A 54 2.35 -0.95 -17.21
N ILE A 55 1.64 -1.79 -16.43
CA ILE A 55 1.49 -3.22 -16.74
C ILE A 55 0.81 -3.42 -18.11
N SER A 56 -0.13 -2.55 -18.50
CA SER A 56 -0.73 -2.62 -19.84
C SER A 56 0.23 -2.28 -20.98
N ILE A 57 1.35 -1.62 -20.69
CA ILE A 57 2.39 -1.25 -21.67
C ILE A 57 3.55 -2.27 -21.66
N GLU A 58 4.08 -2.63 -20.49
CA GLU A 58 5.31 -3.46 -20.35
C GLU A 58 5.07 -4.87 -19.78
N GLY A 59 3.85 -5.22 -19.36
CA GLY A 59 3.51 -6.53 -18.79
C GLY A 59 3.87 -6.71 -17.31
N TYR A 60 4.82 -5.95 -16.75
CA TYR A 60 5.14 -5.94 -15.31
C TYR A 60 5.72 -4.59 -14.85
N TYR A 61 5.71 -4.32 -13.54
CA TYR A 61 6.29 -3.12 -12.92
C TYR A 61 7.38 -3.50 -11.92
N ASP A 62 8.60 -2.97 -12.10
CA ASP A 62 9.79 -3.21 -11.25
C ASP A 62 10.35 -1.94 -10.57
N GLY A 63 9.57 -0.86 -10.50
CA GLY A 63 10.00 0.40 -9.87
C GLY A 63 9.61 0.53 -8.40
N ASP A 64 9.92 1.68 -7.80
CA ASP A 64 9.54 2.00 -6.42
C ASP A 64 8.03 2.27 -6.30
N TYR A 65 7.38 1.65 -5.30
CA TYR A 65 5.95 1.77 -5.04
C TYR A 65 5.56 3.05 -4.29
N ASN A 66 5.96 4.22 -4.82
CA ASN A 66 5.53 5.54 -4.36
C ASN A 66 4.97 6.36 -5.53
N LEU A 67 4.04 7.28 -5.24
CA LEU A 67 3.29 8.00 -6.27
C LEU A 67 4.19 8.79 -7.23
N VAL A 68 5.23 9.44 -6.70
CA VAL A 68 6.16 10.27 -7.49
C VAL A 68 6.92 9.41 -8.49
N ALA A 69 7.56 8.34 -8.02
CA ALA A 69 8.36 7.44 -8.86
C ALA A 69 7.50 6.72 -9.91
N ILE A 70 6.30 6.25 -9.54
CA ILE A 70 5.37 5.59 -10.47
C ILE A 70 4.96 6.55 -11.59
N LYS A 71 4.61 7.80 -11.24
CA LYS A 71 4.19 8.83 -12.21
C LYS A 71 5.33 9.18 -13.16
N GLU A 72 6.56 9.32 -12.66
CA GLU A 72 7.74 9.56 -13.48
C GLU A 72 8.02 8.40 -14.44
N LYS A 73 7.97 7.15 -13.95
CA LYS A 73 8.15 5.96 -14.80
C LYS A 73 7.10 5.91 -15.90
N TYR A 74 5.81 6.05 -15.56
CA TYR A 74 4.74 6.10 -16.55
C TYR A 74 4.98 7.17 -17.64
N ASN A 75 5.35 8.38 -17.25
CA ASN A 75 5.61 9.47 -18.20
C ASN A 75 6.80 9.18 -19.13
N LYS A 76 7.86 8.53 -18.64
CA LYS A 76 9.00 8.10 -19.46
C LYS A 76 8.57 7.05 -20.50
N LEU A 77 7.76 6.09 -20.08
CA LEU A 77 7.26 5.02 -20.95
C LEU A 77 6.38 5.56 -22.07
N ILE A 78 5.42 6.43 -21.76
CA ILE A 78 4.56 7.05 -22.78
C ILE A 78 5.38 7.81 -23.83
N LYS A 79 6.40 8.57 -23.41
CA LYS A 79 7.30 9.25 -24.36
C LYS A 79 8.03 8.27 -25.26
N SER A 80 8.51 7.15 -24.70
CA SER A 80 9.19 6.12 -25.48
C SER A 80 8.26 5.47 -26.52
N VAL A 81 7.03 5.15 -26.12
CA VAL A 81 6.02 4.55 -27.01
C VAL A 81 5.71 5.50 -28.18
N ILE A 82 5.40 6.77 -27.88
CA ILE A 82 5.09 7.77 -28.90
C ILE A 82 6.26 7.96 -29.89
N ASN A 83 7.49 8.03 -29.38
CA ASN A 83 8.67 8.20 -30.23
C ASN A 83 8.89 7.00 -31.16
N ASN A 84 8.64 5.78 -30.69
CA ASN A 84 8.74 4.57 -31.51
C ASN A 84 7.67 4.54 -32.61
N ASP A 85 6.43 4.94 -32.29
CA ASP A 85 5.34 5.00 -33.27
C ASP A 85 5.64 6.02 -34.41
N LEU A 86 6.20 7.18 -34.06
CA LEU A 86 6.61 8.19 -35.04
C LEU A 86 7.73 7.71 -35.95
N ASN A 87 8.68 6.93 -35.45
CA ASN A 87 9.78 6.42 -36.28
C ASN A 87 9.28 5.35 -37.26
N ASN A 88 8.36 4.48 -36.84
CA ASN A 88 7.76 3.46 -37.72
C ASN A 88 6.86 4.00 -38.83
N THR A 89 6.38 5.26 -38.74
CA THR A 89 5.56 5.88 -39.80
C THR A 89 6.39 6.59 -40.87
N ASN A 90 7.69 6.77 -40.64
CA ASN A 90 8.62 7.45 -41.54
C ASN A 90 9.53 6.49 -42.32
N GLU A 91 9.37 5.18 -42.13
CA GLU A 91 9.99 4.10 -42.94
C GLU A 91 8.99 3.56 -43.99
#